data_AF-S2ZYI0-F1
#
_entry.id   AF-S2ZYI0-F1
#
_cell.length_a   1.000
_cell.length_b   1.000
_cell.length_c   1.000
_cell.angle_alpha   90.00
_cell.angle_beta   90.00
_cell.angle_gamma   90.00
#
_symmetry.space_group_name_H-M   'P 1'
#
loop_
_entity.id
_entity.type
_entity.pdbx_description
1 polymer ?
#
loop_
_entity_poly.entity_id
_entity_poly.type
_entity_poly.pdbx_seq_one_letter_code
_entity_poly.pdbx_strand_id
1 'polypeptide(L)'
;MGFFSSEPKVIESPTKDFMGQHLYHLDGIGANLFVYDTCVVIDRTQGGLFNLGNRTYKIIPIKNILAIQVKSTGVTSGFLEFATYGHENTSMKGFDRTNDENNINFNSENSVNTAREIVKYLVPKIC
;
A
#
# COMPACT_ATOMS: atom_id res chain seq x y z
N MET A 1 12.11 -8.56 -32.55
CA MET A 1 11.29 -9.17 -31.48
C MET A 1 12.16 -9.25 -30.25
N GLY A 2 12.07 -8.25 -29.37
CA GLY A 2 12.91 -8.15 -28.18
C GLY A 2 12.31 -8.95 -27.04
N PHE A 3 13.15 -9.77 -26.42
CA PHE A 3 12.86 -10.66 -25.32
C PHE A 3 12.22 -9.92 -24.14
N PHE A 4 10.93 -10.13 -23.90
CA PHE A 4 10.33 -9.89 -22.60
C PHE A 4 10.84 -11.00 -21.67
N SER A 5 11.94 -10.72 -20.96
CA SER A 5 12.27 -11.50 -19.76
C SER A 5 11.16 -11.25 -18.75
N SER A 6 10.27 -12.21 -18.60
CA SER A 6 9.21 -12.25 -17.59
C SER A 6 9.75 -12.81 -16.28
N GLU A 7 10.92 -12.33 -15.83
CA GLU A 7 11.29 -12.53 -14.44
C GLU A 7 10.41 -11.59 -13.61
N PRO A 8 9.66 -12.10 -12.61
CA PRO A 8 8.89 -11.25 -11.72
C PRO A 8 9.88 -10.29 -11.06
N LYS A 9 9.80 -8.99 -11.37
CA LYS A 9 10.56 -7.97 -10.67
C LYS A 9 10.23 -8.12 -9.19
N VAL A 10 11.19 -8.57 -8.40
CA VAL A 10 11.08 -8.58 -6.94
C VAL A 10 11.05 -7.12 -6.52
N ILE A 11 9.87 -6.61 -6.23
CA ILE A 11 9.68 -5.24 -5.74
C ILE A 11 10.25 -5.22 -4.32
N GLU A 12 11.43 -4.60 -4.17
CA GLU A 12 12.05 -4.44 -2.86
C GLU A 12 11.53 -3.19 -2.16
N SER A 13 11.34 -3.28 -0.84
CA SER A 13 10.98 -2.12 -0.03
C SER A 13 12.13 -1.11 -0.02
N PRO A 14 11.86 0.20 -0.15
CA PRO A 14 12.89 1.24 -0.03
C PRO A 14 13.52 1.29 1.37
N THR A 15 12.91 0.62 2.35
CA THR A 15 13.35 0.59 3.75
C THR A 15 14.01 -0.74 4.14
N LYS A 16 14.22 -1.64 3.18
CA LYS A 16 14.79 -2.98 3.41
C LYS A 16 16.13 -2.94 4.15
N ASP A 17 16.99 -1.97 3.85
CA ASP A 17 18.33 -1.85 4.44
C ASP A 17 18.32 -1.66 5.97
N PHE A 18 17.27 -1.06 6.52
CA PHE A 18 17.17 -0.77 7.96
C PHE A 18 15.99 -1.44 8.65
N MET A 19 14.94 -1.85 7.92
CA MET A 19 13.80 -2.59 8.48
C MET A 19 13.86 -4.09 8.22
N GLY A 20 14.82 -4.55 7.41
CA GLY A 20 14.97 -5.96 7.05
C GLY A 20 13.83 -6.47 6.17
N GLN A 21 13.43 -7.73 6.38
CA GLN A 21 12.43 -8.41 5.57
C GLN A 21 11.01 -8.03 6.00
N HIS A 22 10.19 -7.61 5.04
CA HIS A 22 8.77 -7.32 5.27
C HIS A 22 7.97 -8.63 5.40
N LEU A 23 6.87 -8.59 6.17
CA LEU A 23 5.99 -9.72 6.42
C LEU A 23 4.96 -9.90 5.32
N TYR A 24 4.43 -8.78 4.81
CA TYR A 24 3.48 -8.77 3.71
C TYR A 24 3.86 -7.69 2.70
N HIS A 25 3.58 -7.96 1.42
CA HIS A 25 3.73 -7.02 0.33
C HIS A 25 2.47 -7.03 -0.53
N LEU A 26 1.83 -5.88 -0.66
CA LEU A 26 0.71 -5.66 -1.55
C LEU A 26 1.18 -4.77 -2.71
N ASP A 27 1.12 -5.34 -3.90
CA ASP A 27 1.34 -4.65 -5.17
C ASP A 27 0.07 -3.91 -5.56
N GLY A 28 0.20 -2.59 -5.69
CA GLY A 28 -0.91 -1.66 -5.95
C GLY A 28 -0.65 -0.77 -7.15
N ILE A 29 -1.70 -0.10 -7.61
CA ILE A 29 -1.63 0.82 -8.76
C ILE A 29 -0.90 2.08 -8.32
N GLY A 30 0.33 2.26 -8.78
CA GLY A 30 1.13 3.44 -8.46
C GLY A 30 1.56 3.50 -6.99
N ALA A 31 1.39 2.45 -6.20
CA ALA A 31 1.87 2.41 -4.83
C ALA A 31 1.99 0.95 -4.37
N ASN A 32 3.08 0.63 -3.68
CA ASN A 32 3.28 -0.64 -3.02
C ASN A 32 3.11 -0.45 -1.52
N LEU A 33 2.58 -1.47 -0.85
CA LEU A 33 2.47 -1.51 0.60
C LEU A 33 3.32 -2.64 1.15
N PHE A 34 4.25 -2.29 2.04
CA PHE A 34 5.06 -3.23 2.81
C PHE A 34 4.64 -3.18 4.28
N VAL A 35 4.43 -4.34 4.89
CA VAL A 35 4.01 -4.45 6.29
C VAL A 35 5.14 -5.08 7.09
N TYR A 36 5.52 -4.41 8.19
CA TYR A 36 6.49 -4.87 9.18
C TYR A 36 5.79 -5.12 10.51
N ASP A 37 6.55 -5.55 11.53
CA ASP A 37 6.00 -5.83 12.87
C ASP A 37 5.50 -4.58 13.60
N THR A 38 6.09 -3.43 13.29
CA THR A 38 5.99 -2.17 14.04
C THR A 38 5.45 -1.02 13.18
N CYS A 39 5.51 -1.14 11.85
CA CYS A 39 5.07 -0.09 10.93
C CYS A 39 4.58 -0.67 9.60
N VAL A 40 3.91 0.18 8.84
CA VAL A 40 3.61 -0.03 7.42
C VAL A 40 4.35 1.01 6.59
N VAL A 41 4.80 0.62 5.40
CA VAL A 41 5.51 1.48 4.46
C VAL A 41 4.74 1.52 3.15
N ILE A 42 4.33 2.72 2.76
CA ILE A 42 3.66 2.97 1.48
C ILE A 42 4.71 3.56 0.55
N ASP A 43 5.07 2.84 -0.51
CA ASP A 43 6.10 3.22 -1.46
C ASP A 43 5.48 3.59 -2.82
N ARG A 44 5.68 4.84 -3.27
CA ARG A 44 5.24 5.32 -4.58
C ARG A 44 6.38 5.47 -5.58
N THR A 45 7.61 5.17 -5.18
CA THR A 45 8.78 5.34 -6.04
C THR A 45 8.75 4.43 -7.27
N GLN A 46 8.06 3.29 -7.19
CA GLN A 46 8.06 2.25 -8.22
C GLN A 46 6.83 2.26 -9.17
N GLY A 47 5.92 3.23 -9.04
CA GLY A 47 4.66 3.27 -9.81
C GLY A 47 4.75 3.62 -11.30
N GLY A 48 5.95 3.67 -11.89
CA GLY A 48 6.14 3.91 -13.32
C GLY A 48 5.67 5.28 -13.81
N LEU A 49 5.19 5.36 -15.05
CA LEU A 49 4.75 6.60 -15.72
C LEU A 49 3.59 7.30 -14.99
N PHE A 50 2.81 6.55 -14.19
CA PHE A 50 1.68 7.07 -13.41
C PHE A 50 2.11 7.89 -12.18
N ASN A 51 3.38 7.80 -11.77
CA ASN A 51 3.95 8.56 -10.64
C ASN A 51 5.05 9.54 -11.04
N LEU A 52 5.03 10.03 -12.28
CA LEU A 52 5.93 11.09 -12.73
C LEU A 52 5.72 12.35 -11.87
N GLY A 53 6.61 12.55 -10.89
CA GLY A 53 6.59 13.69 -9.97
C GLY A 53 6.33 13.35 -8.50
N ASN A 54 5.83 12.15 -8.18
CA ASN A 54 5.55 11.74 -6.79
C ASN A 54 6.34 10.47 -6.41
N ARG A 55 7.65 10.64 -6.17
CA ARG A 55 8.56 9.57 -5.73
C ARG A 55 8.78 9.65 -4.24
N THR A 56 7.74 9.39 -3.48
CA THR A 56 7.77 9.42 -2.02
C THR A 56 7.55 8.03 -1.46
N TYR A 57 8.05 7.81 -0.25
CA TYR A 57 7.62 6.70 0.59
C TYR A 57 7.23 7.25 1.95
N LYS A 58 6.22 6.64 2.57
CA LYS A 58 5.70 7.04 3.87
C LYS A 58 5.76 5.86 4.82
N ILE A 59 6.33 6.10 6.00
CA ILE A 59 6.40 5.11 7.07
C ILE A 59 5.36 5.51 8.11
N ILE A 60 4.41 4.63 8.39
CA ILE A 60 3.37 4.84 9.39
C ILE A 60 3.56 3.80 10.50
N PRO A 61 4.00 4.20 11.70
CA PRO A 61 4.05 3.30 12.85
C PRO A 61 2.66 2.73 13.14
N ILE A 62 2.55 1.43 13.42
CA ILE A 62 1.26 0.76 13.68
C ILE A 62 0.53 1.42 14.85
N LYS A 63 1.28 1.81 15.90
CA LYS A 63 0.76 2.55 17.05
C LYS A 63 0.10 3.92 16.72
N ASN A 64 0.35 4.46 15.53
CA ASN A 64 -0.22 5.73 15.09
C ASN A 64 -1.42 5.54 14.13
N ILE A 65 -1.75 4.29 13.78
CA ILE A 65 -2.90 3.97 12.93
C ILE A 65 -4.14 3.91 13.83
N LEU A 66 -5.10 4.78 13.53
CA LEU A 66 -6.38 4.88 14.26
C LEU A 66 -7.45 3.95 13.69
N ALA A 67 -7.48 3.82 12.37
CA ALA A 67 -8.42 2.98 11.66
C ALA A 67 -7.85 2.54 10.33
N ILE A 68 -8.35 1.41 9.83
CA ILE A 68 -8.04 0.89 8.50
C ILE A 68 -9.35 0.80 7.74
N GLN A 69 -9.43 1.49 6.60
CA GLN A 69 -10.57 1.40 5.70
C GLN A 69 -10.20 0.53 4.51
N VAL A 70 -11.05 -0.46 4.22
CA VAL A 70 -10.90 -1.31 3.04
C VAL A 70 -12.21 -1.32 2.27
N LYS A 71 -12.10 -1.11 0.96
CA LYS A 71 -13.22 -1.26 0.02
C LYS A 71 -12.80 -2.17 -1.12
N SER A 72 -13.52 -3.28 -1.30
CA SER A 72 -13.43 -4.09 -2.51
C SER A 72 -14.51 -3.63 -3.48
N THR A 73 -14.12 -3.13 -4.64
CA THR A 73 -15.04 -2.85 -5.75
C THR A 73 -14.99 -4.04 -6.71
N GLY A 74 -15.88 -5.02 -6.50
CA GLY A 74 -15.85 -6.30 -7.21
C GLY A 74 -14.81 -7.27 -6.65
N VAL A 75 -14.44 -8.28 -7.45
CA VAL A 75 -13.55 -9.39 -7.04
C VAL A 75 -12.06 -9.02 -7.12
N THR A 76 -11.71 -8.13 -8.04
CA THR A 76 -10.30 -7.88 -8.39
C THR A 76 -9.80 -6.50 -7.98
N SER A 77 -10.68 -5.54 -7.66
CA SER A 77 -10.25 -4.16 -7.42
C SER A 77 -10.71 -3.61 -6.07
N GLY A 78 -9.98 -2.63 -5.56
CA GLY A 78 -10.29 -2.02 -4.28
C GLY A 78 -9.24 -1.02 -3.83
N PHE A 79 -9.39 -0.57 -2.59
CA PHE A 79 -8.41 0.26 -1.91
C PHE A 79 -8.27 -0.12 -0.45
N LEU A 80 -7.09 0.19 0.10
CA LEU A 80 -6.76 0.12 1.52
C LEU A 80 -6.24 1.49 1.95
N GLU A 81 -6.79 2.03 3.04
CA GLU A 81 -6.49 3.36 3.53
C GLU A 81 -6.24 3.35 5.04
N PHE A 82 -5.22 4.08 5.47
CA PHE A 82 -4.81 4.18 6.88
C PHE A 82 -5.16 5.55 7.46
N ALA A 83 -6.06 5.58 8.43
CA ALA A 83 -6.33 6.80 9.21
C ALA A 83 -5.26 6.98 10.29
N THR A 84 -4.67 8.17 10.37
CA THR A 84 -3.62 8.53 11.34
C THR A 84 -3.96 9.84 12.04
N TYR A 85 -3.32 10.14 13.18
CA TYR A 85 -3.49 11.43 13.86
C TYR A 85 -3.13 12.60 12.95
N GLY A 86 -4.03 13.59 12.84
CA GLY A 86 -3.84 14.76 11.98
C GLY A 86 -4.18 14.53 10.51
N HIS A 87 -4.58 13.31 10.14
CA HIS A 87 -5.19 13.08 8.84
C HIS A 87 -6.65 13.53 8.90
N GLU A 88 -6.94 14.65 8.24
CA GLU A 88 -8.29 15.17 8.11
C GLU A 88 -9.17 14.10 7.47
N ASN A 89 -10.38 13.89 8.00
CA ASN A 89 -11.37 12.99 7.39
C ASN A 89 -11.53 13.35 5.92
N THR A 90 -10.87 12.61 5.04
CA THR A 90 -10.84 12.90 3.62
C THR A 90 -12.24 12.63 3.10
N SER A 91 -13.00 13.71 3.00
CA SER A 91 -14.28 13.78 2.30
C SER A 91 -14.07 13.61 0.78
N MET A 92 -12.99 12.95 0.37
CA MET A 92 -12.49 12.81 -0.99
C MET A 92 -13.38 11.81 -1.74
N LYS A 93 -13.94 12.28 -2.86
CA LYS A 93 -14.79 11.48 -3.75
C LYS A 93 -14.03 11.27 -5.07
N GLY A 94 -14.06 10.05 -5.60
CA GLY A 94 -13.55 9.75 -6.95
C GLY A 94 -12.02 9.73 -7.06
N PHE A 95 -11.49 10.36 -8.11
CA PHE A 95 -10.09 10.29 -8.57
C PHE A 95 -9.06 10.89 -7.60
N ASP A 96 -9.47 11.74 -6.65
CA ASP A 96 -8.56 12.34 -5.66
C ASP A 96 -7.92 11.31 -4.74
N ARG A 97 -8.58 10.16 -4.50
CA ARG A 97 -8.05 9.06 -3.68
C ARG A 97 -6.82 8.39 -4.27
N THR A 98 -6.60 8.52 -5.58
CA THR A 98 -5.42 7.94 -6.24
C THR A 98 -4.12 8.61 -5.78
N ASN A 99 -4.20 9.86 -5.33
CA ASN A 99 -3.03 10.64 -4.90
C ASN A 99 -2.86 10.73 -3.38
N ASP A 100 -3.76 10.17 -2.57
CA ASP A 100 -3.68 10.26 -1.11
C ASP A 100 -2.56 9.37 -0.55
N GLU A 101 -1.53 9.94 0.06
CA GLU A 101 -0.37 9.23 0.61
C GLU A 101 -0.69 8.09 1.59
N ASN A 102 -1.88 8.10 2.18
CA ASN A 102 -2.32 7.07 3.12
C ASN A 102 -3.15 5.96 2.46
N ASN A 103 -3.35 6.02 1.14
CA ASN A 103 -4.18 5.10 0.37
C ASN A 103 -3.34 4.31 -0.65
N ILE A 104 -3.70 3.03 -0.80
CA ILE A 104 -3.21 2.12 -1.82
C ILE A 104 -4.39 1.53 -2.57
N ASN A 105 -4.44 1.81 -3.88
CA ASN A 105 -5.40 1.19 -4.79
C ASN A 105 -4.82 -0.09 -5.36
N PHE A 106 -5.63 -1.12 -5.58
CA PHE A 106 -5.21 -2.39 -6.16
C PHE A 106 -6.24 -2.93 -7.15
N ASN A 107 -5.78 -3.73 -8.11
CA ASN A 107 -6.60 -4.24 -9.22
C ASN A 107 -6.33 -5.70 -9.62
N SER A 108 -5.81 -6.52 -8.70
CA SER A 108 -5.67 -7.95 -8.89
C SER A 108 -6.36 -8.77 -7.79
N GLU A 109 -6.81 -9.97 -8.11
CA GLU A 109 -7.37 -10.93 -7.14
C GLU A 109 -6.35 -11.28 -6.03
N ASN A 110 -5.08 -11.43 -6.41
CA ASN A 110 -3.99 -11.64 -5.47
C ASN A 110 -3.87 -10.46 -4.50
N SER A 111 -3.89 -9.22 -4.99
CA SER A 111 -3.83 -8.03 -4.15
C SER A 111 -5.04 -7.93 -3.21
N VAL A 112 -6.24 -8.36 -3.64
CA VAL A 112 -7.43 -8.42 -2.78
C VAL A 112 -7.23 -9.42 -1.64
N ASN A 113 -6.72 -10.61 -1.94
CA ASN A 113 -6.44 -11.62 -0.91
C ASN A 113 -5.34 -11.16 0.05
N THR A 114 -4.26 -10.58 -0.47
CA THR A 114 -3.20 -9.99 0.35
C THR A 114 -3.73 -8.86 1.23
N ALA A 115 -4.59 -7.98 0.72
CA ALA A 115 -5.20 -6.90 1.50
C ALA A 115 -5.98 -7.46 2.69
N ARG A 116 -6.73 -8.56 2.50
CA ARG A 116 -7.45 -9.23 3.59
C ARG A 116 -6.51 -9.76 4.66
N GLU A 117 -5.41 -10.40 4.28
CA GLU A 117 -4.42 -10.92 5.22
C GLU A 117 -3.71 -9.79 5.99
N ILE A 118 -3.37 -8.69 5.30
CA ILE A 118 -2.80 -7.49 5.93
C ILE A 118 -3.76 -6.91 6.98
N VAL A 119 -5.05 -6.78 6.66
CA VAL A 119 -6.05 -6.28 7.61
C VAL A 119 -6.17 -7.20 8.82
N LYS A 120 -6.27 -8.53 8.60
CA LYS A 120 -6.30 -9.51 9.69
C LYS A 120 -5.07 -9.41 10.60
N TYR A 121 -3.90 -9.13 10.04
CA TYR A 121 -2.66 -8.98 10.79
C TYR A 121 -2.61 -7.65 11.58
N LEU A 122 -3.08 -6.55 10.99
CA LEU A 122 -2.94 -5.20 11.55
C LEU A 122 -4.04 -4.85 12.56
N VAL A 123 -5.29 -5.25 12.32
CA VAL A 123 -6.44 -4.89 13.18
C VAL A 123 -6.20 -5.23 14.67
N PRO A 124 -5.63 -6.40 15.04
CA PRO A 124 -5.35 -6.70 16.44
C PRO A 124 -4.25 -5.82 17.08
N LYS A 125 -3.46 -5.09 16.28
CA LYS A 125 -2.29 -4.31 16.72
C LYS A 125 -2.52 -2.80 16.77
N ILE A 126 -3.63 -2.30 16.23
CA ILE A 126 -3.97 -0.87 16.23
C ILE A 126 -4.81 -0.45 17.44
N CYS A 127 -5.09 -1.38 18.36
CA CYS A 127 -5.82 -1.14 19.60
C CYS A 127 -4.90 -0.67 20.74
#